data_AF-A0AAU4UQF6-F1
#
_entry.id   AF-A0AAU4UQF6-F1
#
_cell.length_a   1.000
_cell.length_b   1.000
_cell.length_c   1.000
_cell.angle_alpha   90.00
_cell.angle_beta   90.00
_cell.angle_gamma   90.00
#
_symmetry.space_group_name_H-M   'P 1'
#
loop_
_entity.id
_entity.type
_entity.pdbx_description
1 polymer ?
#
loop_
_entity_poly.entity_id
_entity_poly.type
_entity_poly.pdbx_seq_one_letter_code
_entity_poly.pdbx_strand_id
1 'polypeptide(L)'
;MTTNDVIDELIDIAGKLPQYGQTAMDWAVENAWWVLALAAVGVLVGQLARWLLSRPTLRDRSAVEVLPTTGFDPVLEDVLRFAQQLARAQQNASRWLLPARGTAVRVRLTSTGGPLTLRVEGPTRAVSVLRHQGYANCELRAVTGDAGQPEPPKIRLGVTPKAAQPVAAAA
;
A
#
# COMPACT_ATOMS: atom_id res chain seq x y z
N MET A 1 -33.19 43.26 7.68
CA MET A 1 -33.23 41.79 7.76
C MET A 1 -33.23 41.43 9.24
N THR A 2 -34.37 40.97 9.73
CA THR A 2 -34.58 40.64 11.15
C THR A 2 -34.32 39.15 11.37
N THR A 3 -34.10 38.75 12.63
CA THR A 3 -33.89 37.34 12.99
C THR A 3 -35.05 36.44 12.57
N ASN A 4 -36.28 36.97 12.55
CA ASN A 4 -37.45 36.23 12.11
C ASN A 4 -37.45 35.97 10.59
N ASP A 5 -36.94 36.91 9.78
CA ASP A 5 -36.81 36.70 8.33
C ASP A 5 -35.89 35.51 7.99
N VAL A 6 -34.80 35.36 8.75
CA VAL A 6 -33.82 34.26 8.56
C VAL A 6 -34.42 32.90 8.96
N ILE A 7 -35.24 32.88 10.02
CA ILE A 7 -35.91 31.67 10.49
C ILE A 7 -36.98 31.23 9.49
N ASP A 8 -37.77 32.16 8.97
CA ASP A 8 -38.80 31.88 7.98
C ASP A 8 -38.19 31.38 6.65
N GLU A 9 -37.06 31.95 6.23
CA GLU A 9 -36.32 31.48 5.04
C GLU A 9 -35.75 30.07 5.23
N LEU A 10 -35.18 29.76 6.40
CA LEU A 10 -34.70 28.41 6.73
C LEU A 10 -35.82 27.37 6.78
N ILE A 11 -36.98 27.73 7.32
CA ILE A 11 -38.15 26.86 7.39
C ILE A 11 -38.72 26.60 5.99
N ASP A 12 -38.78 27.62 5.14
CA ASP A 12 -39.24 27.50 3.75
C ASP A 12 -38.29 26.63 2.90
N ILE A 13 -36.97 26.82 3.04
CA ILE A 13 -35.96 25.96 2.39
C ILE A 13 -36.08 24.52 2.89
N ALA A 14 -36.25 24.33 4.20
CA ALA A 14 -36.42 23.00 4.79
C ALA A 14 -37.70 22.30 4.30
N GLY A 15 -38.78 23.06 4.09
CA GLY A 15 -40.05 22.57 3.53
C GLY A 15 -39.95 22.17 2.05
N LYS A 16 -39.04 22.78 1.29
CA LYS A 16 -38.83 22.52 -0.15
C LYS A 16 -37.83 21.40 -0.44
N LEU A 17 -37.00 20.99 0.54
CA LEU A 17 -36.10 19.82 0.44
C LEU A 17 -36.73 18.56 -0.17
N PRO A 18 -37.92 18.10 0.27
CA PRO A 18 -38.55 16.90 -0.32
C PRO A 18 -38.95 17.07 -1.79
N GLN A 19 -39.33 18.28 -2.22
CA GLN A 19 -39.68 18.55 -3.63
C GLN A 19 -38.44 18.54 -4.52
N TYR A 20 -37.30 19.05 -4.04
CA TYR A 20 -36.02 18.94 -4.74
C TYR A 20 -35.55 17.49 -4.85
N GLY A 21 -35.78 16.67 -3.82
CA GLY A 21 -35.48 15.24 -3.83
C GLY A 21 -36.30 14.46 -4.87
N GLN A 22 -37.61 14.71 -4.92
CA GLN A 22 -38.52 14.05 -5.86
C GLN A 22 -38.24 14.43 -7.31
N THR A 23 -38.05 15.72 -7.60
CA THR A 23 -37.72 16.18 -8.96
C THR A 23 -36.37 15.65 -9.45
N ALA A 24 -35.38 15.56 -8.56
CA ALA A 24 -34.09 14.94 -8.87
C ALA A 24 -34.21 13.43 -9.14
N MET A 25 -35.07 12.72 -8.38
CA MET A 25 -35.34 11.31 -8.60
C MET A 25 -36.07 11.05 -9.91
N ASP A 26 -37.11 11.83 -10.23
CA ASP A 26 -37.86 11.69 -11.48
C ASP A 26 -36.96 11.95 -12.69
N TRP A 27 -36.13 13.01 -12.64
CA TRP A 27 -35.13 13.28 -13.67
C TRP A 27 -34.11 12.13 -13.79
N ALA A 28 -33.66 11.57 -12.66
CA ALA A 28 -32.70 10.47 -12.66
C ALA A 28 -33.30 9.16 -13.19
N VAL A 29 -34.61 8.92 -13.02
CA VAL A 29 -35.31 7.77 -13.60
C VAL A 29 -35.51 7.96 -15.10
N GLU A 30 -35.92 9.16 -15.54
CA GLU A 30 -36.05 9.51 -16.95
C GLU A 30 -34.69 9.39 -17.69
N ASN A 31 -33.61 9.76 -17.00
CA ASN A 31 -32.23 9.70 -17.50
C ASN A 31 -31.45 8.51 -16.92
N ALA A 32 -32.13 7.45 -16.49
CA ALA A 32 -31.50 6.33 -15.76
C ALA A 32 -30.31 5.73 -16.50
N TRP A 33 -30.39 5.66 -17.84
CA TRP A 33 -29.31 5.14 -18.65
C TRP A 33 -28.05 6.03 -18.61
N TRP A 34 -28.21 7.36 -18.60
CA TRP A 34 -27.10 8.30 -18.46
C TRP A 34 -26.49 8.24 -17.06
N VAL A 35 -27.31 8.13 -16.03
CA VAL A 35 -26.86 7.98 -14.63
C VAL A 35 -26.07 6.69 -14.47
N LEU A 36 -26.56 5.58 -15.01
CA LEU A 36 -25.86 4.29 -15.01
C LEU A 36 -24.56 4.34 -15.82
N ALA A 37 -24.58 4.99 -17.00
CA ALA A 37 -23.37 5.18 -17.81
C ALA A 37 -22.32 5.99 -17.04
N LEU A 38 -22.71 7.08 -16.40
CA LEU A 38 -21.81 7.93 -15.62
C LEU A 38 -21.27 7.20 -14.38
N ALA A 39 -22.11 6.42 -13.68
CA ALA A 39 -21.67 5.56 -12.59
C ALA A 39 -20.68 4.49 -13.07
N ALA A 40 -20.96 3.83 -14.20
CA ALA A 40 -20.08 2.83 -14.79
C ALA A 40 -18.72 3.43 -15.21
N VAL A 41 -18.74 4.61 -15.83
CA VAL A 41 -17.52 5.36 -16.16
C VAL A 41 -16.75 5.73 -14.90
N GLY A 42 -17.43 6.20 -13.84
CA GLY A 42 -16.79 6.51 -12.56
C GLY A 42 -16.10 5.29 -11.94
N VAL A 43 -16.74 4.13 -11.99
CA VAL A 43 -16.15 2.86 -11.53
C VAL A 43 -14.93 2.47 -12.38
N LEU A 44 -15.04 2.54 -13.71
CA LEU A 44 -13.95 2.22 -14.64
C LEU A 44 -12.74 3.13 -14.42
N VAL A 45 -12.94 4.44 -14.36
CA VAL A 45 -11.89 5.43 -14.09
C VAL A 45 -11.26 5.18 -12.73
N GLY A 46 -12.05 4.89 -11.69
CA GLY A 46 -11.55 4.56 -10.36
C GLY A 46 -10.73 3.26 -10.32
N GLN A 47 -11.11 2.24 -11.10
CA GLN A 47 -10.34 1.00 -11.23
C GLN A 47 -9.04 1.22 -12.01
N LEU A 48 -9.10 1.96 -13.12
CA LEU A 48 -7.93 2.29 -13.93
C LEU A 48 -6.93 3.13 -13.13
N ALA A 49 -7.40 4.13 -12.38
CA ALA A 49 -6.57 4.91 -11.49
C ALA A 49 -5.88 4.02 -10.44
N ARG A 50 -6.62 3.13 -9.76
CA ARG A 50 -6.03 2.17 -8.81
C ARG A 50 -4.96 1.29 -9.45
N TRP A 51 -5.23 0.79 -10.65
CA TRP A 51 -4.28 -0.05 -11.39
C TRP A 51 -3.03 0.73 -11.81
N LEU A 52 -3.19 1.93 -12.37
CA LEU A 52 -2.10 2.82 -12.75
C LEU A 52 -1.25 3.24 -11.56
N LEU A 53 -1.84 3.48 -10.39
CA LEU A 53 -1.12 3.81 -9.16
C LEU A 53 -0.39 2.60 -8.55
N SER A 54 -0.88 1.37 -8.78
CA SER A 54 -0.28 0.14 -8.25
C SER A 54 1.00 -0.30 -8.98
N ARG A 55 1.13 0.04 -10.26
CA ARG A 55 2.26 -0.37 -11.11
C ARG A 55 3.59 0.32 -10.77
N PRO A 56 3.67 1.67 -10.69
CA PRO A 56 4.93 2.36 -10.41
C PRO A 56 5.37 2.19 -8.96
N THR A 57 4.44 2.00 -8.01
CA THR A 57 4.78 1.78 -6.59
C THR A 57 5.55 0.49 -6.36
N LEU A 58 5.36 -0.53 -7.21
CA LEU A 58 6.17 -1.75 -7.16
C LEU A 58 7.55 -1.57 -7.81
N ARG A 59 7.68 -0.64 -8.76
CA ARG A 59 8.91 -0.38 -9.52
C ARG A 59 9.90 0.49 -8.75
N ASP A 60 9.42 1.45 -7.95
CA ASP A 60 10.24 2.37 -7.15
C ASP A 60 10.41 1.89 -5.70
N ARG A 61 10.87 0.63 -5.55
CA ARG A 61 11.23 0.07 -4.25
C ARG A 61 12.73 0.20 -4.05
N SER A 62 13.11 0.74 -2.90
CA SER A 62 14.50 0.78 -2.46
C SER A 62 14.69 -0.19 -1.30
N ALA A 63 15.94 -0.62 -1.11
CA ALA A 63 16.33 -1.49 -0.03
C ALA A 63 17.51 -0.88 0.73
N VAL A 64 17.51 -1.08 2.04
CA VAL A 64 18.59 -0.69 2.94
C VAL A 64 18.95 -1.91 3.78
N GLU A 65 20.25 -2.20 3.86
CA GLU A 65 20.80 -3.20 4.76
C GLU A 65 21.18 -2.54 6.08
N VAL A 66 20.80 -3.20 7.16
CA VAL A 66 21.10 -2.82 8.54
C VAL A 66 22.28 -3.69 8.98
N LEU A 67 23.47 -3.09 9.02
CA LEU A 67 24.69 -3.78 9.42
C LEU A 67 24.97 -3.49 10.90
N PRO A 68 25.00 -4.52 11.77
CA PRO A 68 25.39 -4.33 13.16
C PRO A 68 26.87 -3.97 13.26
N THR A 69 27.22 -3.01 14.11
CA THR A 69 28.61 -2.74 14.48
C THR A 69 29.03 -3.61 15.67
N THR A 70 30.29 -3.52 16.09
CA THR A 70 30.88 -4.37 17.14
C THR A 70 30.23 -4.23 18.52
N GLY A 71 29.46 -3.17 18.76
CA GLY A 71 28.74 -2.92 20.02
C GLY A 71 27.23 -3.06 19.91
N PHE A 72 26.74 -3.75 18.88
CA PHE A 72 25.30 -3.95 18.71
C PHE A 72 24.77 -5.03 19.65
N ASP A 73 24.05 -4.60 20.69
CA ASP A 73 23.31 -5.47 21.60
C ASP A 73 22.00 -4.76 22.00
N PRO A 74 20.95 -4.84 21.15
CA PRO A 74 19.72 -4.09 21.38
C PRO A 74 18.92 -4.70 22.53
N VAL A 75 18.48 -3.86 23.46
CA VAL A 75 17.47 -4.28 24.44
C VAL A 75 16.12 -4.43 23.76
N LEU A 76 15.21 -5.20 24.36
CA LEU A 76 13.87 -5.46 23.82
C LEU A 76 13.12 -4.17 23.45
N GLU A 77 13.28 -3.12 24.26
CA GLU A 77 12.62 -1.83 24.01
C GLU A 77 13.10 -1.15 22.71
N ASP A 78 14.39 -1.26 22.39
CA ASP A 78 14.93 -0.75 21.14
C ASP A 78 14.34 -1.50 19.94
N VAL A 79 14.15 -2.81 20.09
CA VAL A 79 13.51 -3.67 19.06
C VAL A 79 12.05 -3.26 18.84
N LEU A 80 11.30 -3.04 19.92
CA LEU A 80 9.91 -2.60 19.84
C LEU A 80 9.78 -1.19 19.25
N ARG A 81 10.66 -0.26 19.63
CA ARG A 81 10.69 1.09 19.05
C ARG A 81 10.96 1.04 17.55
N PHE A 82 11.92 0.23 17.12
CA PHE A 82 12.20 0.04 15.70
C PHE A 82 11.02 -0.59 14.95
N ALA A 83 10.35 -1.59 15.53
CA ALA A 83 9.15 -2.19 14.95
C ALA A 83 8.01 -1.16 14.79
N GLN A 84 7.82 -0.27 15.77
CA GLN A 84 6.84 0.83 15.68
C GLN A 84 7.22 1.84 14.60
N GLN A 85 8.51 2.16 14.45
CA GLN A 85 9.00 3.05 13.38
C GLN A 85 8.76 2.45 11.99
N LEU A 86 8.98 1.14 11.80
CA LEU A 86 8.65 0.44 10.55
C LEU A 86 7.15 0.53 10.23
N ALA A 87 6.28 0.29 11.21
CA ALA A 87 4.84 0.38 11.03
C ALA A 87 4.39 1.80 10.65
N ARG A 88 4.96 2.84 11.28
CA ARG A 88 4.66 4.25 10.95
C ARG A 88 5.21 4.64 9.58
N ALA A 89 6.39 4.16 9.20
CA ALA A 89 6.97 4.41 7.88
C ALA A 89 6.06 3.85 6.76
N GLN A 90 5.45 2.68 6.96
CA GLN A 90 4.44 2.14 6.05
C GLN A 90 3.20 3.02 5.97
N GLN A 91 2.66 3.47 7.11
CA GLN A 91 1.46 4.33 7.15
C GLN A 91 1.70 5.67 6.46
N ASN A 92 2.86 6.28 6.68
CA ASN A 92 3.24 7.54 6.03
C ASN A 92 3.43 7.40 4.51
N ALA A 93 3.81 6.20 4.05
CA ALA A 93 3.91 5.90 2.63
C ALA A 93 2.54 5.57 1.99
N SER A 94 1.57 5.04 2.76
CA SER A 94 0.20 4.79 2.28
C SER A 94 -0.63 6.07 2.28
N ARG A 95 -0.69 6.77 1.15
CA ARG A 95 -1.78 7.72 0.90
C ARG A 95 -3.08 6.95 0.71
N TRP A 96 -4.22 7.56 1.07
CA TRP A 96 -5.57 6.99 0.93
C TRP A 96 -5.89 6.45 -0.48
N LEU A 97 -5.17 6.93 -1.50
CA LEU A 97 -5.31 6.56 -2.91
C LEU A 97 -4.38 5.42 -3.38
N LEU A 98 -3.37 5.03 -2.58
CA LEU A 98 -2.39 4.02 -2.98
C LEU A 98 -2.76 2.65 -2.37
N PRO A 99 -2.77 1.56 -3.17
CA PRO A 99 -3.09 0.24 -2.65
C PRO A 99 -2.04 -0.21 -1.64
N ALA A 100 -2.49 -0.74 -0.50
CA ALA A 100 -1.65 -1.14 0.64
C ALA A 100 -0.49 -2.09 0.27
N ARG A 101 -0.66 -2.92 -0.77
CA ARG A 101 0.38 -3.83 -1.26
C ARG A 101 1.60 -3.11 -1.83
N GLY A 102 1.40 -1.94 -2.44
CA GLY A 102 2.47 -1.11 -3.00
C GLY A 102 3.25 -0.34 -1.94
N THR A 103 2.69 -0.17 -0.74
CA THR A 103 3.28 0.64 0.34
C THR A 103 3.85 -0.19 1.48
N ALA A 104 3.71 -1.52 1.42
CA ALA A 104 4.24 -2.43 2.42
C ALA A 104 5.76 -2.33 2.55
N VAL A 105 6.23 -2.28 3.80
CA VAL A 105 7.64 -2.45 4.17
C VAL A 105 7.89 -3.94 4.42
N ARG A 106 9.00 -4.46 3.89
CA ARG A 106 9.39 -5.87 4.01
C ARG A 106 10.70 -5.96 4.78
N VAL A 107 10.73 -6.85 5.75
CA VAL A 107 11.93 -7.22 6.51
C VAL A 107 12.41 -8.55 5.95
N ARG A 108 13.62 -8.59 5.41
CA ARG A 108 14.27 -9.82 4.93
C ARG A 108 15.45 -10.10 5.83
N LEU A 109 15.52 -11.33 6.30
CA LEU A 109 16.64 -11.86 7.05
C LEU A 109 17.35 -12.85 6.13
N THR A 110 18.63 -12.62 5.86
CA THR A 110 19.44 -13.47 4.97
C THR A 110 20.72 -13.86 5.66
N SER A 111 21.17 -15.10 5.48
CA SER A 111 22.48 -15.56 5.91
C SER A 111 23.05 -16.49 4.84
N THR A 112 24.28 -16.21 4.40
CA THR A 112 25.02 -17.02 3.43
C THR A 112 26.30 -17.52 4.09
N GLY A 113 26.17 -18.47 5.01
CA GLY A 113 27.32 -19.06 5.71
C GLY A 113 28.03 -18.12 6.69
N GLY A 114 27.35 -17.05 7.13
CA GLY A 114 27.89 -16.01 7.99
C GLY A 114 26.81 -15.34 8.84
N PRO A 115 27.11 -14.20 9.48
CA PRO A 115 26.16 -13.50 10.34
C PRO A 115 24.88 -13.11 9.60
N LEU A 116 23.76 -13.08 10.33
CA LEU A 116 22.46 -12.72 9.79
C LEU A 116 22.47 -11.26 9.35
N THR A 117 22.11 -11.02 8.09
CA THR A 117 21.93 -9.68 7.54
C THR A 117 20.45 -9.34 7.54
N LEU A 118 20.12 -8.17 8.10
CA LEU A 118 18.78 -7.62 8.08
C LEU A 118 18.67 -6.60 6.94
N ARG A 119 17.75 -6.84 6.01
CA ARG A 119 17.45 -5.95 4.90
C ARG A 119 16.01 -5.47 4.97
N VAL A 120 15.82 -4.16 4.90
CA VAL A 120 14.50 -3.53 4.91
C VAL A 120 14.21 -2.96 3.52
N GLU A 121 13.13 -3.44 2.90
CA GLU A 121 12.69 -3.03 1.57
C GLU A 121 11.37 -2.28 1.66
N GLY A 122 11.23 -1.18 0.92
CA GLY A 122 9.99 -0.41 0.93
C GLY A 122 9.94 0.63 -0.18
N PRO A 123 8.83 1.38 -0.28
CA PRO A 123 8.76 2.56 -1.12
C PRO A 123 9.89 3.53 -0.77
N THR A 124 10.46 4.21 -1.75
CA THR A 124 11.58 5.15 -1.56
C THR A 124 11.33 6.19 -0.46
N ARG A 125 10.09 6.66 -0.30
CA ARG A 125 9.69 7.57 0.80
C ARG A 125 9.68 6.92 2.19
N ALA A 126 9.32 5.64 2.30
CA ALA A 126 9.35 4.93 3.58
C ALA A 126 10.81 4.70 4.00
N VAL A 127 11.65 4.31 3.05
CA VAL A 127 13.07 4.03 3.27
C VAL A 127 13.85 5.29 3.65
N SER A 128 13.52 6.46 3.08
CA SER A 128 14.17 7.73 3.47
C SER A 128 13.92 8.10 4.94
N VAL A 129 12.74 7.78 5.49
CA VAL A 129 12.44 7.98 6.92
C VAL A 129 13.26 7.00 7.76
N LEU A 130 13.33 5.73 7.35
CA LEU A 130 14.07 4.69 8.05
C LEU A 130 15.58 4.96 8.09
N ARG A 131 16.14 5.62 7.07
CA ARG A 131 17.56 6.06 7.06
C ARG A 131 17.95 6.93 8.25
N HIS A 132 16.99 7.64 8.84
CA HIS A 132 17.24 8.55 9.97
C HIS A 132 16.82 7.96 11.32
N GLN A 133 16.21 6.77 11.32
CA GLN A 133 15.58 6.15 12.50
C GLN A 133 16.10 4.72 12.75
N GLY A 134 17.39 4.48 12.50
CA GLY A 134 18.02 3.18 12.73
C GLY A 134 18.18 2.83 14.21
N TYR A 135 18.49 1.56 14.46
CA TYR A 135 19.03 1.14 15.76
C TYR A 135 20.31 1.92 16.09
N ALA A 136 20.55 2.14 17.38
CA ALA A 136 21.88 2.54 17.85
C ALA A 136 22.89 1.45 17.47
N ASN A 137 24.12 1.84 17.11
CA ASN A 137 25.18 0.91 16.71
C ASN A 137 24.84 0.04 15.47
N CYS A 138 24.00 0.54 14.57
CA CYS A 138 23.81 -0.04 13.24
C CYS A 138 24.16 0.98 12.15
N GLU A 139 24.88 0.51 11.14
CA GLU A 139 25.09 1.26 9.91
C GLU A 139 24.02 0.89 8.90
N LEU A 140 23.47 1.92 8.23
CA LEU A 140 22.48 1.74 7.18
C LEU A 140 23.15 1.89 5.82
N ARG A 141 23.28 0.78 5.09
CA ARG A 141 23.85 0.77 3.74
C ARG A 141 22.73 0.71 2.70
N ALA A 142 22.73 1.67 1.78
CA ALA A 142 21.82 1.62 0.64
C ALA A 142 22.23 0.46 -0.30
N VAL A 143 21.26 -0.36 -0.69
CA VAL A 143 21.48 -1.38 -1.72
C VAL A 143 21.14 -0.78 -3.07
N THR A 144 22.16 -0.37 -3.81
CA THR A 144 21.99 0.10 -5.21
C THR A 144 21.85 -1.12 -6.12
N GLY A 145 20.88 -1.06 -7.05
CA GLY A 145 20.42 -2.20 -7.84
C GLY A 145 21.53 -2.98 -8.55
N ASP A 146 21.82 -4.18 -8.03
CA ASP A 146 21.95 -5.47 -8.75
C ASP A 146 22.18 -6.62 -7.74
N ALA A 147 22.76 -6.31 -6.57
CA ALA A 147 22.95 -7.24 -5.43
C ALA A 147 21.63 -7.69 -4.73
N GLY A 148 20.50 -7.45 -5.37
CA GLY A 148 19.16 -7.68 -4.84
C GLY A 148 18.18 -8.17 -5.88
N GLN A 149 18.63 -8.68 -7.03
CA GLN A 149 17.75 -9.55 -7.81
C GLN A 149 17.36 -10.70 -6.88
N PRO A 150 16.07 -10.86 -6.56
CA PRO A 150 15.64 -11.97 -5.74
C PRO A 150 16.03 -13.23 -6.49
N GLU A 151 17.04 -13.96 -6.01
CA GLU A 151 17.18 -15.35 -6.43
C GLU A 151 15.81 -15.97 -6.10
N PRO A 152 15.07 -16.43 -7.11
CA PRO A 152 13.72 -16.94 -6.88
C PRO A 152 13.85 -18.01 -5.81
N PRO A 153 13.07 -17.92 -4.71
CA PRO A 153 13.23 -18.82 -3.59
C PRO A 153 13.09 -20.24 -4.13
N LYS A 154 14.21 -20.98 -4.16
CA LYS A 154 14.20 -22.41 -4.48
C LYS A 154 13.59 -23.08 -3.27
N ILE A 155 12.27 -23.22 -3.28
CA ILE A 155 11.55 -23.97 -2.26
C ILE A 155 11.97 -25.42 -2.43
N ARG A 156 12.99 -25.83 -1.67
CA ARG A 156 13.33 -27.24 -1.49
C ARG A 156 12.28 -27.81 -0.56
N LEU A 157 11.07 -28.00 -1.08
CA LEU A 157 10.15 -28.97 -0.51
C LEU A 157 10.93 -30.28 -0.58
N GLY A 158 11.18 -30.96 0.55
CA GLY A 158 11.89 -32.25 0.58
C GLY A 158 11.13 -33.39 -0.12
N VAL A 159 10.24 -33.05 -1.06
CA VAL A 159 9.44 -33.91 -1.88
C VAL A 159 9.91 -33.67 -3.31
N THR A 160 10.55 -34.67 -3.90
CA THR A 160 10.78 -34.69 -5.34
C THR A 160 9.41 -34.63 -6.02
N PRO A 161 9.09 -33.59 -6.81
CA PRO A 161 7.87 -33.60 -7.59
C PRO A 161 7.93 -34.82 -8.50
N LYS A 162 6.97 -35.73 -8.34
CA LYS A 162 6.78 -36.86 -9.25
C LYS A 162 6.70 -36.27 -10.66
N ALA A 163 7.68 -36.58 -11.50
CA ALA A 163 7.78 -36.04 -12.85
C ALA A 163 6.41 -36.10 -13.51
N ALA A 164 5.94 -34.96 -14.04
CA ALA A 164 4.66 -34.86 -14.72
C ALA A 164 4.62 -35.94 -15.80
N GLN A 165 3.81 -36.97 -15.55
CA GLN A 165 3.60 -38.06 -16.47
C GLN A 165 2.95 -37.44 -17.71
N PRO A 166 3.53 -37.58 -18.92
CA PRO A 166 2.95 -36.98 -20.10
C PRO A 166 1.52 -37.51 -20.25
N VAL A 167 0.54 -36.61 -20.21
CA VAL A 167 -0.84 -36.92 -20.52
C VAL A 167 -0.84 -37.32 -21.99
N ALA A 168 -0.83 -38.62 -22.24
CA ALA A 168 -0.98 -39.18 -23.57
C ALA A 168 -2.29 -38.64 -24.14
N ALA A 169 -2.19 -37.80 -25.15
CA ALA A 169 -3.33 -37.39 -25.95
C ALA A 169 -3.92 -38.66 -26.60
N ALA A 170 -5.07 -39.09 -26.10
CA ALA A 170 -5.90 -40.08 -26.79
C ALA A 170 -6.48 -39.40 -28.02
N ALA A 171 -6.12 -39.95 -29.19
CA ALA A 171 -6.70 -39.65 -30.49
C ALA A 171 -8.12 -40.21 -30.62
#